data_AF-A0A968WV33-F1
#
_entry.id   AF-A0A968WV33-F1
#
_cell.length_a   1.000
_cell.length_b   1.000
_cell.length_c   1.000
_cell.angle_alpha   90.00
_cell.angle_beta   90.00
_cell.angle_gamma   90.00
#
_symmetry.space_group_name_H-M   'P 1'
#
loop_
_entity.id
_entity.type
_entity.pdbx_description
1 polymer ?
#
loop_
_entity_poly.entity_id
_entity_poly.type
_entity_poly.pdbx_seq_one_letter_code
_entity_poly.pdbx_strand_id
1 'polypeptide(L)'
;MAGDSPEAIKKSLRLYMIIGAVLFVGTVLTVLVATVPALDIGGHGFDMWDCILGLLIATTKATLVAFIFMHLNHEKKAIYWIFGSGLLMAFFLWKLTDLATYDPIGNKEFKTLFYGK
;
A
#
# COMPACT_ATOMS: atom_id res chain seq x y z
N MET A 1 -23.72 -31.03 -7.98
CA MET A 1 -23.02 -29.94 -7.25
C MET A 1 -24.05 -29.01 -6.61
N ALA A 2 -24.79 -29.51 -5.62
CA ALA A 2 -25.82 -28.74 -4.90
C ALA A 2 -25.42 -28.75 -3.42
N GLY A 3 -25.19 -27.58 -2.79
CA GLY A 3 -24.77 -27.58 -1.40
C GLY A 3 -24.38 -26.27 -0.72
N ASP A 4 -24.27 -25.13 -1.40
CA ASP A 4 -24.20 -23.87 -0.66
C ASP A 4 -25.63 -23.48 -0.27
N SER A 5 -25.97 -23.64 1.02
CA SER A 5 -27.22 -23.11 1.57
C SER A 5 -27.35 -21.64 1.16
N PRO A 6 -28.53 -21.16 0.71
CA PRO A 6 -28.73 -19.75 0.35
C PRO A 6 -28.31 -18.79 1.49
N GLU A 7 -28.30 -19.27 2.73
CA GLU A 7 -27.83 -18.54 3.90
C GLU A 7 -26.30 -18.33 3.91
N ALA A 8 -25.52 -19.32 3.47
CA ALA A 8 -24.06 -19.24 3.41
C ALA A 8 -23.60 -18.20 2.37
N ILE A 9 -24.27 -18.16 1.21
CA ILE A 9 -24.04 -17.18 0.15
C ILE A 9 -24.39 -15.77 0.65
N LYS A 10 -25.52 -15.61 1.34
CA LYS A 10 -25.93 -14.30 1.88
C LYS A 10 -24.95 -13.79 2.94
N LYS A 11 -24.36 -14.68 3.74
CA LYS A 11 -23.36 -14.35 4.76
C LYS A 11 -22.04 -13.86 4.14
N SER A 12 -21.51 -14.55 3.12
CA SER A 12 -20.29 -14.13 2.43
C SER A 12 -20.49 -12.82 1.67
N LEU A 13 -21.62 -12.65 0.97
CA LEU A 13 -21.98 -11.40 0.32
C LEU A 13 -22.06 -10.22 1.29
N ARG A 14 -22.67 -10.42 2.47
CA ARG A 14 -22.74 -9.38 3.50
C ARG A 14 -21.36 -8.98 4.01
N LEU A 15 -20.46 -9.95 4.19
CA LEU A 15 -19.08 -9.70 4.62
C LEU A 15 -18.31 -8.90 3.57
N TYR A 16 -18.42 -9.26 2.29
CA TYR A 16 -17.79 -8.50 1.19
C TYR A 16 -18.35 -7.09 1.06
N MET A 17 -19.66 -6.91 1.23
CA MET A 17 -20.31 -5.59 1.21
C MET A 17 -19.82 -4.69 2.37
N ILE A 18 -19.74 -5.22 3.59
CA ILE A 18 -19.25 -4.46 4.75
C ILE A 18 -17.80 -4.05 4.55
N ILE A 19 -16.95 -4.99 4.10
CA ILE A 19 -15.52 -4.71 3.93
C ILE A 19 -15.28 -3.78 2.74
N GLY A 20 -16.06 -3.92 1.66
CA GLY A 20 -16.08 -2.95 0.56
C GLY A 20 -16.44 -1.53 1.04
N ALA A 21 -17.44 -1.40 1.92
CA ALA A 21 -17.78 -0.12 2.53
C ALA A 21 -16.65 0.44 3.41
N VAL A 22 -15.99 -0.40 4.23
CA VAL A 22 -14.83 -0.01 5.04
C VAL A 22 -13.68 0.48 4.17
N LEU A 23 -13.40 -0.19 3.04
CA LEU A 23 -12.36 0.24 2.10
C LEU A 23 -12.70 1.56 1.42
N PHE A 24 -13.98 1.76 1.08
CA PHE A 24 -14.45 3.01 0.51
C PHE A 24 -14.28 4.16 1.49
N VAL A 25 -14.72 3.97 2.75
CA VAL A 25 -14.53 4.95 3.83
C VAL A 25 -13.05 5.22 4.06
N GLY A 26 -12.20 4.18 4.11
CA GLY A 26 -10.75 4.33 4.23
C GLY A 26 -10.14 5.16 3.11
N THR A 27 -10.67 5.05 1.88
CA THR A 27 -10.23 5.85 0.73
C THR A 27 -10.64 7.32 0.89
N VAL A 28 -11.89 7.58 1.27
CA VAL A 28 -12.37 8.93 1.55
C VAL A 28 -11.53 9.55 2.67
N LEU A 29 -11.24 8.81 3.75
CA LEU A 29 -10.40 9.28 4.84
C LEU A 29 -8.98 9.63 4.37
N THR A 30 -8.34 8.83 3.50
CA THR A 30 -7.03 9.19 2.96
C THR A 30 -7.05 10.47 2.13
N VAL A 31 -8.13 10.72 1.39
CA VAL A 31 -8.29 11.97 0.65
C VAL A 31 -8.53 13.14 1.61
N LEU A 32 -9.35 12.94 2.64
CA LEU A 32 -9.64 13.99 3.63
C LEU A 32 -8.38 14.39 4.42
N VAL A 33 -7.59 13.42 4.87
CA VAL A 33 -6.29 13.68 5.52
C VAL A 33 -5.36 14.50 4.61
N ALA A 34 -5.37 14.23 3.30
CA ALA A 34 -4.51 14.95 2.36
C ALA A 34 -5.06 16.30 1.88
N THR A 35 -6.36 16.57 2.01
CA THR A 35 -7.02 17.73 1.38
C THR A 35 -7.64 18.73 2.36
N VAL A 36 -7.96 18.30 3.58
CA VAL A 36 -8.65 19.14 4.57
C VAL A 36 -7.64 19.69 5.57
N PRO A 37 -7.36 21.02 5.57
CA PRO A 37 -6.40 21.63 6.48
C PRO A 37 -6.77 21.51 7.97
N ALA A 38 -8.05 21.25 8.27
CA ALA A 38 -8.51 21.02 9.64
C ALA A 38 -8.15 19.63 10.19
N LEU A 39 -7.73 18.70 9.33
CA LEU A 39 -7.23 17.37 9.70
C LEU A 39 -5.71 17.27 9.57
N ASP A 40 -5.04 18.39 9.26
CA ASP A 40 -3.59 18.54 9.25
C ASP A 40 -3.09 18.40 10.70
N ILE A 41 -2.45 17.27 11.02
CA ILE A 41 -1.86 17.02 12.34
C ILE A 41 -0.40 17.47 12.25
N GLY A 42 -0.17 18.75 11.96
CA GLY A 42 1.16 19.25 11.61
C GLY A 42 1.22 20.76 11.40
N GLY A 43 2.41 21.25 11.05
CA GLY A 43 2.57 22.64 10.61
C GLY A 43 2.11 22.80 9.16
N HIS A 44 1.28 23.81 8.86
CA HIS A 44 0.71 24.11 7.52
C HIS A 44 1.57 23.61 6.34
N GLY A 45 1.18 22.48 5.75
CA GLY A 45 1.88 21.81 4.64
C GLY A 45 1.81 20.28 4.74
N PHE A 46 2.26 19.56 3.70
CA PHE A 46 2.41 18.09 3.78
C PHE A 46 3.53 17.76 4.77
N ASP A 47 3.19 17.53 6.03
CA ASP A 47 4.15 17.27 7.11
C ASP A 47 4.45 15.75 7.19
N MET A 48 5.51 15.40 7.91
CA MET A 48 5.89 14.01 8.16
C MET A 48 4.75 13.22 8.80
N TRP A 49 3.94 13.88 9.64
CA TRP A 49 2.81 13.27 10.34
C TRP A 49 1.65 12.89 9.41
N ASP A 50 1.33 13.72 8.42
CA ASP A 50 0.30 13.40 7.42
C ASP A 50 0.74 12.24 6.53
N CYS A 51 2.03 12.19 6.20
CA CYS A 51 2.62 11.08 5.48
C CYS A 51 2.48 9.77 6.26
N ILE A 52 2.86 9.76 7.54
CA ILE A 52 2.74 8.58 8.41
C ILE A 52 1.28 8.14 8.55
N LEU A 53 0.36 9.07 8.81
CA LEU A 53 -1.06 8.78 8.98
C LEU A 53 -1.67 8.23 7.67
N GLY A 54 -1.36 8.87 6.53
CA GLY A 54 -1.77 8.42 5.21
C GLY A 54 -1.25 7.02 4.89
N LEU A 55 0.02 6.73 5.19
CA LEU A 55 0.63 5.42 4.98
C LEU A 55 0.02 4.34 5.89
N LEU A 56 -0.32 4.68 7.13
CA LEU A 56 -0.99 3.76 8.07
C LEU A 56 -2.38 3.37 7.58
N ILE A 57 -3.19 4.35 7.13
CA ILE A 57 -4.52 4.07 6.58
C ILE A 57 -4.37 3.26 5.27
N ALA A 58 -3.39 3.62 4.43
CA ALA A 58 -3.13 2.95 3.17
C ALA A 58 -2.63 1.50 3.32
N THR A 59 -1.80 1.22 4.33
CA THR A 59 -1.36 -0.14 4.65
C THR A 59 -2.51 -0.96 5.23
N THR A 60 -3.29 -0.40 6.15
CA THR A 60 -4.47 -1.07 6.72
C THR A 60 -5.47 -1.50 5.64
N LYS A 61 -5.80 -0.62 4.69
CA LYS A 61 -6.70 -0.99 3.57
C LYS A 61 -6.10 -2.09 2.68
N ALA A 62 -4.80 -2.02 2.39
CA ALA A 62 -4.12 -3.01 1.56
C ALA A 62 -4.12 -4.39 2.23
N THR A 63 -3.90 -4.43 3.55
CA THR A 63 -3.97 -5.66 4.35
C THR A 63 -5.39 -6.24 4.37
N LEU A 64 -6.42 -5.42 4.53
CA LEU A 64 -7.82 -5.88 4.44
C LEU A 64 -8.16 -6.46 3.06
N VAL A 65 -7.68 -5.84 1.98
CA VAL A 65 -7.84 -6.39 0.62
C VAL A 65 -7.14 -7.75 0.48
N ALA A 66 -5.91 -7.85 0.94
CA ALA A 66 -5.13 -9.08 0.86
C ALA A 66 -5.77 -10.22 1.67
N PHE A 67 -6.18 -9.99 2.91
CA PHE A 67 -6.76 -11.05 3.75
C PHE A 67 -8.15 -11.51 3.29
N ILE A 68 -8.98 -10.59 2.77
CA ILE A 68 -10.41 -10.84 2.55
C ILE A 68 -10.71 -11.08 1.07
N PHE A 69 -10.31 -10.15 0.20
CA PHE A 69 -10.63 -10.24 -1.23
C PHE A 69 -9.69 -11.19 -1.98
N MET A 70 -8.43 -11.32 -1.54
CA MET A 70 -7.52 -12.34 -2.08
C MET A 70 -7.62 -13.68 -1.35
N HIS A 71 -8.59 -13.84 -0.44
CA HIS A 71 -8.85 -15.06 0.33
C HIS A 71 -7.64 -15.62 1.10
N LEU A 72 -6.58 -14.83 1.31
CA LEU A 72 -5.34 -15.33 1.90
C LEU A 72 -5.57 -16.02 3.25
N ASN A 73 -6.54 -15.56 4.04
CA ASN A 73 -6.82 -16.08 5.39
C ASN A 73 -7.03 -17.60 5.47
N HIS A 74 -7.52 -18.26 4.42
CA HIS A 74 -7.74 -19.72 4.42
C HIS A 74 -6.82 -20.47 3.43
N GLU A 75 -5.81 -19.80 2.89
CA GLU A 75 -4.91 -20.37 1.90
C GLU A 75 -3.75 -21.18 2.51
N LYS A 76 -3.10 -21.98 1.66
CA LYS A 76 -1.94 -22.79 2.07
C LYS A 76 -0.76 -21.88 2.47
N LYS A 77 0.02 -22.32 3.46
CA LYS A 77 1.24 -21.62 3.95
C LYS A 77 2.22 -21.22 2.83
N ALA A 78 2.27 -21.97 1.74
CA ALA A 78 3.10 -21.65 0.58
C ALA A 78 2.72 -20.30 -0.09
N ILE A 79 1.45 -19.94 -0.10
CA ILE A 79 0.97 -18.70 -0.73
C ILE A 79 1.40 -17.49 0.09
N TYR A 80 1.37 -17.59 1.43
CA TYR A 80 1.93 -16.58 2.32
C TYR A 80 3.43 -16.36 2.10
N TRP A 81 4.18 -17.43 1.87
CA TRP A 81 5.61 -17.35 1.56
C TRP A 81 5.89 -16.64 0.24
N ILE A 82 5.14 -16.96 -0.82
CA ILE A 82 5.30 -16.33 -2.14
C ILE A 82 4.88 -14.86 -2.09
N PHE A 83 3.77 -14.55 -1.42
CA PHE A 83 3.31 -13.17 -1.27
C PHE A 83 4.30 -12.34 -0.45
N GLY A 84 4.79 -12.90 0.67
CA GLY A 84 5.79 -12.26 1.52
C GLY A 84 7.14 -12.07 0.82
N SER A 85 7.60 -13.05 0.04
CA SER A 85 8.84 -12.92 -0.75
C SER A 85 8.71 -11.87 -1.85
N GLY A 86 7.53 -11.72 -2.45
CA GLY A 86 7.23 -10.64 -3.40
C GLY A 86 7.33 -9.26 -2.77
N LEU A 87 6.76 -9.05 -1.57
CA LEU A 87 6.89 -7.79 -0.83
C LEU A 87 8.34 -7.48 -0.44
N LEU A 88 9.08 -8.50 0.01
CA LEU A 88 10.48 -8.39 0.38
C LEU A 88 11.35 -8.04 -0.84
N MET A 89 11.09 -8.68 -1.99
CA MET A 89 11.75 -8.34 -3.26
C MET A 89 11.48 -6.89 -3.67
N ALA A 90 10.22 -6.45 -3.62
CA ALA A 90 9.84 -5.07 -3.95
C ALA A 90 10.58 -4.06 -3.05
N PHE A 91 10.68 -4.34 -1.75
CA PHE A 91 11.45 -3.53 -0.81
C PHE A 91 12.94 -3.45 -1.19
N PHE A 92 13.57 -4.58 -1.52
CA PHE A 92 14.97 -4.59 -1.93
C PHE A 92 15.21 -3.86 -3.25
N LEU A 93 14.31 -3.98 -4.23
CA LEU A 93 14.41 -3.25 -5.50
C LEU A 93 14.26 -1.74 -5.30
N TRP A 94 13.35 -1.32 -4.43
CA TRP A 94 13.23 0.09 -4.05
C TRP A 94 14.52 0.58 -3.37
N LYS A 95 15.08 -0.19 -2.43
CA LYS A 95 16.35 0.15 -1.77
C LYS A 95 17.56 0.14 -2.68
N LEU A 96 17.60 -0.76 -3.65
CA LEU A 96 18.66 -0.80 -4.66
C LEU A 96 18.63 0.46 -5.52
N THR A 97 17.43 0.91 -5.91
CA THR A 97 17.23 2.13 -6.71
C THR A 97 17.59 3.39 -5.92
N ASP A 98 17.20 3.43 -4.64
CA ASP A 98 17.57 4.49 -3.69
C ASP A 98 19.10 4.59 -3.54
N LEU A 99 19.77 3.45 -3.32
CA LEU A 99 21.23 3.38 -3.23
C LEU A 99 21.93 3.79 -4.53
N ALA A 100 21.44 3.33 -5.68
CA ALA A 100 22.00 3.67 -6.99
C ALA A 100 21.89 5.18 -7.31
N THR A 101 20.87 5.84 -6.76
CA THR A 101 20.68 7.29 -6.92
C THR A 101 21.49 8.09 -5.89
N TYR A 102 21.73 7.51 -4.70
CA TYR A 102 22.49 8.14 -3.63
C TYR A 102 23.98 8.31 -3.96
N ASP A 103 24.61 7.28 -4.55
CA ASP A 103 26.00 7.36 -5.03
C ASP A 103 26.10 6.98 -6.51
N PRO A 104 25.72 7.91 -7.41
CA PRO A 104 25.80 7.65 -8.83
C PRO A 104 27.28 7.65 -9.26
N ILE A 105 27.71 6.59 -9.94
CA ILE A 105 28.99 6.53 -10.64
C ILE A 105 28.90 7.44 -11.88
N GLY A 106 28.79 8.74 -11.65
CA GLY A 106 29.08 9.76 -12.65
C GLY A 106 30.55 10.07 -12.53
N ASN A 107 31.35 9.65 -13.50
CA ASN A 107 32.64 10.28 -13.69
C ASN A 107 32.38 11.79 -13.78
N LYS A 108 32.92 12.54 -12.81
CA LYS A 108 32.85 14.00 -12.81
C LYS A 108 33.28 14.53 -14.19
N GLU A 109 34.21 13.84 -14.85
CA GLU A 109 34.68 14.11 -16.21
C GLU A 109 33.62 14.03 -17.33
N PHE A 110 32.67 13.07 -17.35
CA PHE A 110 31.61 13.03 -18.37
C PHE A 110 30.60 14.16 -18.17
N LYS A 111 30.31 14.50 -16.90
CA LYS A 111 29.45 15.62 -16.56
C LYS A 111 30.10 16.95 -16.98
N THR A 112 31.41 17.11 -16.81
CA THR A 112 32.14 18.30 -17.28
C THR A 112 32.26 18.35 -18.81
N LEU A 113 32.47 17.21 -19.48
CA LEU A 113 32.64 17.12 -20.94
C LEU A 113 31.33 17.40 -21.72
N PHE A 114 30.17 16.97 -21.21
CA PHE A 114 28.88 17.11 -21.90
C PHE A 114 27.97 18.22 -21.34
N TYR A 115 28.16 18.66 -20.10
CA TYR A 115 27.29 19.65 -19.44
C TYR A 115 27.99 20.96 -19.02
N GLY A 116 29.26 21.14 -19.39
CA GLY A 116 29.98 22.43 -19.43
C GLY A 116 29.50 23.51 -18.45
N LYS A 117 29.87 23.40 -17.18
CA LYS A 117 30.11 24.55 -16.30
C LYS A 117 31.53 24.47 -15.77
#